data_AF-A0A965D0I2-F1
#
_entry.id   AF-A0A965D0I2-F1
#
_cell.length_a   1.000
_cell.length_b   1.000
_cell.length_c   1.000
_cell.angle_alpha   90.00
_cell.angle_beta   90.00
_cell.angle_gamma   90.00
#
_symmetry.space_group_name_H-M   'P 1'
#
loop_
_entity.id
_entity.type
_entity.pdbx_description
1 polymer ?
#
loop_
_entity_poly.entity_id
_entity_poly.type
_entity_poly.pdbx_seq_one_letter_code
_entity_poly.pdbx_strand_id
1 'polypeptide(L)'
;MIRNLRTKRDDQQWMLDLALNMRGRVQNFEVDGGETPAGKRARNYRMYSKVWRQAAEQHEALAKRAQSLGHKATATAHFDHAIEAYRMAQHAIYFDDHPVKKTLYRKLGEIEEAKTHE
;
A
#
# COMPACT_ATOMS: atom_id res chain seq x y z
N MET A 1 7.42 -27.15 -25.05
CA MET A 1 6.16 -26.40 -24.84
C MET A 1 5.83 -26.47 -23.35
N ILE A 2 6.14 -25.44 -22.57
CA ILE A 2 5.82 -25.42 -21.14
C ILE A 2 4.30 -25.30 -21.04
N ARG A 3 3.61 -26.41 -20.74
CA ARG A 3 2.20 -26.41 -20.38
C ARG A 3 2.02 -25.42 -19.23
N ASN A 4 0.95 -24.65 -19.28
CA ASN A 4 0.60 -23.65 -18.28
C ASN A 4 0.47 -24.34 -16.91
N LEU A 5 1.57 -24.38 -16.14
CA LEU A 5 1.65 -24.94 -14.78
C LEU A 5 1.06 -23.99 -13.74
N ARG A 6 0.34 -22.94 -14.17
CA ARG A 6 -0.46 -22.10 -13.30
C ARG A 6 -1.49 -23.04 -12.66
N THR A 7 -1.21 -23.43 -11.42
CA THR A 7 -2.08 -24.26 -10.62
C THR A 7 -3.48 -23.66 -10.66
N LYS A 8 -4.53 -24.48 -10.55
CA LYS A 8 -5.95 -24.07 -10.47
C LYS A 8 -6.28 -23.12 -9.28
N ARG A 9 -5.28 -22.46 -8.70
CA ARG A 9 -5.34 -21.43 -7.66
C ARG A 9 -6.27 -20.28 -8.04
N ASP A 10 -6.41 -19.99 -9.33
CA ASP A 10 -7.30 -18.93 -9.82
C ASP A 10 -8.78 -19.20 -9.45
N ASP A 11 -9.23 -20.46 -9.37
CA ASP A 11 -10.62 -20.81 -8.99
C ASP A 11 -10.88 -20.67 -7.48
N GLN A 12 -9.82 -20.54 -6.68
CA GLN A 12 -9.87 -20.44 -5.22
C GLN A 12 -9.60 -19.01 -4.70
N GLN A 13 -9.36 -18.06 -5.61
CA GLN A 13 -9.04 -16.67 -5.27
C GLN A 13 -10.16 -16.00 -4.45
N TRP A 14 -11.42 -16.39 -4.64
CA TRP A 14 -12.56 -15.84 -3.90
C TRP A 14 -12.44 -16.06 -2.39
N MET A 15 -11.82 -17.16 -1.93
CA MET A 15 -11.63 -17.42 -0.51
C MET A 15 -10.62 -16.46 0.11
N LEU A 16 -9.55 -16.14 -0.63
CA LEU A 16 -8.54 -15.18 -0.20
C LEU A 16 -9.10 -13.76 -0.23
N ASP A 17 -9.90 -13.43 -1.24
CA ASP A 17 -10.59 -12.14 -1.32
C ASP A 17 -11.61 -11.99 -0.20
N LEU A 18 -12.34 -13.06 0.16
CA LEU A 18 -13.24 -13.08 1.30
C LEU A 18 -12.49 -12.91 2.63
N ALA A 19 -11.38 -13.63 2.82
CA ALA A 19 -10.54 -13.50 4.02
C ALA A 19 -9.99 -12.07 4.17
N LEU A 20 -9.47 -11.48 3.08
CA LEU A 20 -9.03 -10.08 3.04
C LEU A 20 -10.18 -9.14 3.36
N ASN A 21 -11.35 -9.41 2.82
CA ASN A 21 -12.50 -8.57 3.01
C ASN A 21 -13.03 -8.62 4.46
N MET A 22 -12.99 -9.78 5.12
CA MET A 22 -13.48 -9.95 6.50
C MET A 22 -12.45 -9.55 7.56
N ARG A 23 -11.18 -9.90 7.37
CA ARG A 23 -10.12 -9.77 8.37
C ARG A 23 -9.02 -8.78 7.98
N GLY A 24 -9.03 -8.27 6.75
CA GLY A 24 -7.98 -7.38 6.26
C GLY A 24 -6.69 -8.09 5.90
N ARG A 25 -6.64 -9.43 5.81
CA ARG A 25 -5.42 -10.21 5.49
C ARG A 25 -5.70 -11.37 4.54
N VAL A 26 -4.70 -11.70 3.72
CA VAL A 26 -4.75 -12.85 2.80
C VAL A 26 -3.90 -14.04 3.24
N GLN A 27 -3.04 -13.85 4.23
CA GLN A 27 -2.08 -14.86 4.71
C GLN A 27 -1.71 -14.60 6.18
N ASN A 28 -0.98 -15.53 6.78
CA ASN A 28 -0.45 -15.44 8.15
C ASN A 28 -1.55 -15.21 9.21
N PHE A 29 -2.62 -15.99 9.16
CA PHE A 29 -3.82 -15.83 9.99
C PHE A 29 -3.60 -16.00 11.50
N GLU A 30 -2.41 -16.41 11.93
CA GLU A 30 -1.99 -16.51 13.33
C GLU A 30 -1.82 -15.14 14.02
N VAL A 31 -1.56 -14.07 13.27
CA VAL A 31 -1.44 -12.71 13.83
C VAL A 31 -2.79 -11.99 13.74
N ASP A 32 -3.29 -11.56 14.89
CA ASP A 32 -4.54 -10.81 15.02
C ASP A 32 -4.30 -9.32 14.68
N GLY A 33 -4.37 -9.02 13.37
CA GLY A 33 -4.17 -7.69 12.81
C GLY A 33 -4.64 -7.63 11.37
N GLY A 34 -4.76 -6.43 10.81
CA GLY A 34 -5.05 -6.20 9.39
C GLY A 34 -3.78 -5.88 8.60
N GLU A 35 -3.72 -6.30 7.33
CA GLU A 35 -2.70 -5.89 6.35
C GLU A 35 -3.16 -4.67 5.54
N THR A 36 -4.40 -4.22 5.70
CA THR A 36 -4.89 -2.99 5.09
C THR A 36 -4.65 -1.79 6.01
N PRO A 37 -4.56 -0.56 5.49
CA PRO A 37 -4.49 0.64 6.31
C PRO A 37 -5.62 0.67 7.35
N ALA A 38 -5.34 1.23 8.53
CA ALA A 38 -6.33 1.36 9.59
C ALA A 38 -7.62 2.04 9.09
N GLY A 39 -8.77 1.47 9.43
CA GLY A 39 -10.08 1.98 9.01
C GLY A 39 -10.41 1.80 7.52
N LYS A 40 -9.53 1.19 6.71
CA LYS A 40 -9.80 0.89 5.30
C LYS A 40 -10.01 -0.60 5.08
N ARG A 41 -10.77 -0.95 4.03
CA ARG A 41 -11.11 -2.33 3.65
C ARG A 41 -10.84 -2.55 2.16
N ALA A 42 -10.01 -3.54 1.84
CA ALA A 42 -9.88 -4.05 0.48
C ALA A 42 -10.93 -5.16 0.26
N ARG A 43 -11.67 -5.11 -0.86
CA ARG A 43 -12.70 -6.13 -1.16
C ARG A 43 -12.13 -7.36 -1.85
N ASN A 44 -11.00 -7.19 -2.51
CA ASN A 44 -10.27 -8.24 -3.19
C ASN A 44 -8.80 -7.83 -3.24
N TYR A 45 -7.93 -8.79 -3.56
CA TYR A 45 -6.49 -8.58 -3.55
C TYR A 45 -6.05 -7.49 -4.56
N ARG A 46 -6.75 -7.36 -5.70
CA ARG A 46 -6.47 -6.31 -6.69
C ARG A 46 -6.69 -4.90 -6.16
N MET A 47 -7.56 -4.72 -5.15
CA MET A 47 -7.77 -3.43 -4.50
C MET A 47 -6.67 -3.06 -3.49
N TYR A 48 -5.83 -4.00 -3.07
CA TYR A 48 -4.85 -3.79 -2.02
C TYR A 48 -3.92 -2.60 -2.34
N SER A 49 -3.35 -2.59 -3.56
CA SER A 49 -2.51 -1.48 -4.05
C SER A 49 -3.26 -0.14 -4.01
N LYS A 50 -4.52 -0.11 -4.47
CA LYS A 50 -5.34 1.10 -4.47
C LYS A 50 -5.60 1.64 -3.07
N VAL A 51 -5.96 0.77 -2.12
CA VAL A 51 -6.31 1.19 -0.75
C VAL A 51 -5.09 1.76 -0.03
N TRP A 52 -3.93 1.12 -0.18
CA TRP A 52 -2.66 1.62 0.35
C TRP A 52 -2.23 2.93 -0.32
N ARG A 53 -2.35 3.04 -1.65
CA ARG A 53 -2.07 4.30 -2.36
C ARG A 53 -2.93 5.46 -1.83
N GLN A 54 -4.22 5.23 -1.61
CA GLN A 54 -5.11 6.24 -1.05
C GLN A 54 -4.73 6.64 0.38
N ALA A 55 -4.16 5.73 1.18
CA ALA A 55 -3.64 6.08 2.50
C ALA A 55 -2.36 6.92 2.40
N ALA A 56 -1.48 6.57 1.46
CA ALA A 56 -0.28 7.34 1.17
C ALA A 56 -0.60 8.77 0.72
N GLU A 57 -1.50 8.94 -0.26
CA GLU A 57 -1.96 10.25 -0.75
C GLU A 57 -2.55 11.13 0.36
N GLN A 58 -3.29 10.52 1.29
CA GLN A 58 -3.87 11.22 2.44
C GLN A 58 -2.78 11.70 3.41
N HIS A 59 -1.82 10.83 3.75
CA HIS A 59 -0.71 11.21 4.63
C HIS A 59 0.23 12.24 3.98
N GLU A 60 0.50 12.12 2.68
CA GLU A 60 1.25 13.13 1.92
C GLU A 60 0.58 14.51 2.02
N ALA A 61 -0.75 14.58 1.83
CA ALA A 61 -1.48 15.84 1.93
C ALA A 61 -1.41 16.45 3.34
N LEU A 62 -1.53 15.61 4.38
CA LEU A 62 -1.40 16.05 5.77
C LEU A 62 0.02 16.51 6.11
N ALA A 63 1.04 15.79 5.64
CA ALA A 63 2.44 16.13 5.85
C ALA A 63 2.78 17.49 5.23
N LYS A 64 2.43 17.70 3.96
CA LYS A 64 2.64 18.98 3.26
C LYS A 64 1.92 20.13 3.95
N ARG A 65 0.70 19.91 4.43
CA ARG A 65 -0.05 20.92 5.19
C ARG A 65 0.65 21.25 6.51
N ALA A 66 1.06 20.24 7.28
CA ALA A 66 1.79 20.44 8.53
C ALA A 66 3.12 21.18 8.29
N GLN A 67 3.85 20.83 7.24
CA GLN A 67 5.09 21.48 6.83
C GLN A 67 4.87 22.95 6.48
N SER A 68 3.83 23.27 5.70
CA SER A 68 3.49 24.67 5.36
C SER A 68 3.12 25.54 6.57
N LEU A 69 2.71 24.91 7.67
CA LEU A 69 2.39 25.56 8.94
C LEU A 69 3.59 25.57 9.91
N GLY A 70 4.74 25.01 9.53
CA GLY A 70 5.94 24.90 10.36
C GLY A 70 5.88 23.80 11.43
N HIS A 71 4.89 22.91 11.40
CA HIS A 71 4.74 21.80 12.36
C HIS A 71 5.65 20.62 11.98
N LYS A 72 6.97 20.79 12.13
CA LYS A 72 7.98 19.83 11.62
C LYS A 72 7.81 18.39 12.11
N ALA A 73 7.65 18.19 13.41
CA ALA A 73 7.47 16.83 13.97
C ALA A 73 6.22 16.13 13.41
N THR A 74 5.12 16.87 13.25
CA THR A 74 3.88 16.34 12.67
C THR A 74 4.03 16.04 11.17
N ALA A 75 4.73 16.91 10.44
CA ALA A 75 5.03 16.69 9.03
C ALA A 75 5.88 15.44 8.83
N THR A 76 6.99 15.32 9.58
CA THR A 76 7.86 14.14 9.59
C THR A 76 7.09 12.85 9.84
N ALA A 77 6.24 12.81 10.88
CA ALA A 77 5.44 11.62 11.18
C ALA A 77 4.50 11.23 10.03
N HIS A 78 3.86 12.20 9.38
CA HIS A 78 3.00 11.92 8.23
C HIS A 78 3.78 11.55 6.98
N PHE A 79 4.98 12.11 6.76
CA PHE A 79 5.85 11.66 5.67
C PHE A 79 6.28 10.20 5.87
N ASP A 80 6.64 9.79 7.09
CA ASP A 80 6.95 8.39 7.40
C ASP A 80 5.78 7.45 7.08
N HIS A 81 4.57 7.82 7.47
CA HIS A 81 3.38 7.06 7.13
C HIS A 81 3.10 7.02 5.62
N ALA A 82 3.36 8.11 4.90
CA ALA A 82 3.19 8.15 3.45
C ALA A 82 4.21 7.25 2.73
N ILE A 83 5.49 7.26 3.14
CA ILE A 83 6.55 6.40 2.59
C ILE A 83 6.16 4.93 2.77
N GLU A 84 5.82 4.53 3.98
CA GLU A 84 5.42 3.14 4.27
C GLU A 84 4.18 2.74 3.47
N ALA A 85 3.19 3.62 3.35
CA ALA A 85 1.99 3.34 2.58
C ALA A 85 2.27 3.22 1.07
N TYR A 86 3.17 4.03 0.50
CA TYR A 86 3.62 3.89 -0.88
C TYR A 86 4.42 2.61 -1.11
N ARG A 87 5.21 2.16 -0.13
CA ARG A 87 5.90 0.86 -0.14
C ARG A 87 4.88 -0.29 -0.15
N MET A 88 3.90 -0.26 0.75
CA MET A 88 2.86 -1.29 0.86
C MET A 88 1.93 -1.33 -0.36
N ALA A 89 1.67 -0.18 -1.00
CA ALA A 89 0.90 -0.11 -2.24
C ALA A 89 1.54 -0.88 -3.40
N GLN A 90 2.86 -1.07 -3.37
CA GLN A 90 3.59 -1.84 -4.38
C GLN A 90 3.55 -3.35 -4.10
N HIS A 91 3.31 -3.76 -2.85
CA HIS A 91 3.46 -5.16 -2.41
C HIS A 91 2.59 -6.15 -3.18
N ALA A 92 1.37 -5.75 -3.56
CA ALA A 92 0.45 -6.58 -4.35
C ALA A 92 0.77 -6.63 -5.86
N ILE A 93 1.79 -5.89 -6.33
CA ILE A 93 2.20 -5.84 -7.73
C ILE A 93 3.50 -6.63 -7.90
N TYR A 94 3.37 -7.86 -8.40
CA TYR A 94 4.49 -8.80 -8.55
C TYR A 94 5.47 -8.42 -9.67
N PHE A 95 5.01 -7.74 -10.72
CA PHE A 95 5.84 -7.38 -11.87
C PHE A 95 6.53 -6.04 -11.64
N ASP A 96 7.86 -6.02 -11.66
CA ASP A 96 8.67 -4.82 -11.40
C ASP A 96 8.53 -3.76 -12.49
N ASP A 97 8.29 -4.18 -13.73
CA ASP A 97 8.12 -3.30 -14.88
C ASP A 97 6.72 -2.69 -15.00
N HIS A 98 5.78 -3.09 -14.13
CA HIS A 98 4.40 -2.64 -14.14
C HIS A 98 4.30 -1.10 -13.97
N PRO A 99 3.55 -0.38 -14.83
CA PRO A 99 3.53 1.08 -14.85
C PRO A 99 3.06 1.71 -13.53
N VAL A 100 2.11 1.06 -12.85
CA VAL A 100 1.66 1.50 -11.52
C VAL A 100 2.78 1.38 -10.48
N LYS A 101 3.59 0.31 -10.52
CA LYS A 101 4.67 0.11 -9.53
C LYS A 101 5.76 1.16 -9.72
N LYS A 102 6.15 1.44 -10.97
CA LYS A 102 7.06 2.56 -11.31
C LYS A 102 6.53 3.91 -10.83
N THR A 103 5.24 4.16 -11.00
CA THR A 103 4.60 5.41 -10.54
C THR A 103 4.64 5.54 -9.02
N LEU A 104 4.31 4.46 -8.29
CA LEU A 104 4.35 4.43 -6.83
C LEU A 104 5.77 4.56 -6.29
N TYR A 105 6.76 3.95 -6.95
CA TYR A 105 8.16 4.08 -6.58
C TYR A 105 8.68 5.51 -6.75
N ARG A 106 8.34 6.17 -7.86
CA ARG A 106 8.67 7.59 -8.05
C ARG A 106 8.04 8.47 -6.96
N LYS A 107 6.76 8.24 -6.64
CA LYS A 107 6.09 8.94 -5.53
C LYS A 107 6.81 8.73 -4.21
N LEU A 108 7.25 7.51 -3.91
CA LEU A 108 8.02 7.24 -2.70
C LEU A 108 9.31 8.08 -2.64
N GLY A 109 10.08 8.14 -3.71
CA GLY A 109 11.29 8.97 -3.80
C GLY A 109 11.00 10.46 -3.61
N GLU A 110 9.94 10.99 -4.24
CA GLU A 110 9.52 12.39 -4.04
C GLU A 110 9.21 12.71 -2.56
N ILE A 111 8.65 11.76 -1.81
CA ILE A 111 8.34 11.95 -0.38
C ILE A 111 9.60 11.87 0.48
N GLU A 112 10.51 10.94 0.18
CA GLU A 112 11.79 10.84 0.89
C GLU A 112 12.62 12.13 0.74
N GLU A 113 12.67 12.67 -0.48
CA GLU A 113 13.30 13.97 -0.75
C GLU A 113 12.60 15.10 0.02
N ALA A 114 11.26 15.19 -0.06
CA ALA A 114 10.48 16.23 0.63
C ALA A 114 10.63 16.19 2.17
N LYS A 115 10.80 15.00 2.75
CA LYS A 115 11.07 14.81 4.18
C LYS A 115 12.46 15.32 4.58
N THR A 116 13.46 15.12 3.71
CA THR A 116 14.86 15.43 4.01
C THR A 116 15.17 16.93 3.91
N HIS A 117 14.36 17.69 3.18
CA HIS A 117 14.49 19.14 2.99
C HIS A 117 13.78 20.01 4.07
N GLU A 118 13.64 19.53 5.31
CA GLU A 118 13.14 20.28 6.49
C GLU A 118 14.18 21.19 7.17
#